data_AF-A0AA36NIH2-F1
#
_entry.id   AF-A0AA36NIH2-F1
#
_cell.length_a   1.000
_cell.length_b   1.000
_cell.length_c   1.000
_cell.angle_alpha   90.00
_cell.angle_beta   90.00
_cell.angle_gamma   90.00
#
_symmetry.space_group_name_H-M   'P 1'
#
loop_
_entity.id
_entity.type
_entity.pdbx_description
1 polymer ?
#
loop_
_entity_poly.entity_id
_entity_poly.type
_entity_poly.pdbx_seq_one_letter_code
_entity_poly.pdbx_strand_id
1 'polypeptide(L)'
;MAKVRILDSRMVHIDRQQKCCILHDGSMLPYDYLVVATGLQDDALHALKIQSMGVEHVTDGYRRVNGAMSAADPSIRDLLVQGGTLIKSLIWNPLSYAVVYGRSLNAYCVVQGLLLRKVPARKIILVLPPRQQQEKGKQVLSVDAFYEGDEVEKKIHSILDTMGLKVYEGYRLLGIQQCTRGRLKGLILEDHVSPDQEVGQAEDLAAAEREREKRFPAPEAARAPMGTMEETSAPAPTACHRSSWPAGFASRRTKLTWTRTSSTRCTEMVWSTMAV
;
A
#
# COMPACT_ATOMS: atom_id res chain seq x y z
N MET A 1 -4.90 -28.34 43.36
CA MET A 1 -3.96 -28.34 42.21
C MET A 1 -4.74 -27.86 41.00
N ALA A 2 -4.39 -26.73 40.40
CA ALA A 2 -5.12 -26.21 39.25
C ALA A 2 -4.73 -27.02 37.99
N LYS A 3 -5.72 -27.56 37.26
CA LYS A 3 -5.52 -28.29 36.01
C LYS A 3 -5.86 -27.37 34.85
N VAL A 4 -4.87 -27.06 34.02
CA VAL A 4 -5.07 -26.25 32.80
C VAL A 4 -5.29 -27.18 31.62
N ARG A 5 -6.33 -26.90 30.81
CA ARG A 5 -6.58 -27.58 29.54
C ARG A 5 -6.26 -26.62 28.40
N ILE A 6 -5.37 -27.04 27.51
CA ILE A 6 -5.07 -26.32 26.27
C ILE A 6 -5.90 -26.96 25.17
N LEU A 7 -6.65 -26.13 24.44
CA LEU A 7 -7.47 -26.55 23.31
C LEU A 7 -6.96 -25.82 22.08
N ASP A 8 -6.50 -26.57 21.09
CA ASP A 8 -6.13 -26.01 19.79
C ASP A 8 -7.37 -25.96 18.89
N SER A 9 -8.11 -24.85 18.96
CA SER A 9 -9.30 -24.63 18.15
C SER A 9 -9.57 -23.14 17.96
N ARG A 10 -10.17 -22.79 16.83
CA ARG A 10 -10.59 -21.42 16.52
C ARG A 10 -11.99 -21.14 17.07
N MET A 11 -12.10 -20.09 17.87
CA MET A 11 -13.38 -19.52 18.30
C MET A 11 -13.99 -18.68 17.17
N VAL A 12 -15.28 -18.90 16.88
CA VAL A 12 -16.02 -18.20 15.81
C VAL A 12 -17.04 -17.23 16.39
N HIS A 13 -17.71 -17.62 17.47
CA HIS A 13 -18.76 -16.80 18.08
C HIS A 13 -18.72 -16.87 19.61
N ILE A 14 -19.18 -15.80 20.27
CA ILE A 14 -19.32 -15.76 21.73
C ILE A 14 -20.79 -15.49 22.04
N ASP A 15 -21.49 -16.50 22.55
CA ASP A 15 -22.83 -16.33 23.08
C ASP A 15 -22.74 -15.91 24.55
N ARG A 16 -23.18 -14.68 24.84
CA ARG A 16 -23.19 -14.11 26.18
C ARG A 16 -24.43 -14.51 26.99
N GLN A 17 -25.53 -14.87 26.34
CA GLN A 17 -26.76 -15.28 27.01
C GLN A 17 -26.61 -16.70 27.56
N GLN A 18 -26.09 -17.61 26.74
CA GLN A 18 -25.82 -18.99 27.15
C GLN A 18 -24.46 -19.17 27.85
N LYS A 19 -23.65 -18.10 27.88
CA LYS A 19 -22.29 -18.09 28.41
C LYS A 19 -21.43 -19.22 27.83
N CYS A 20 -21.38 -19.29 26.51
CA CYS A 20 -20.56 -20.27 25.80
C CYS A 20 -19.85 -19.68 24.59
N CYS A 21 -18.65 -20.18 24.32
CA CYS A 21 -17.92 -19.90 23.09
C CYS A 21 -18.23 -20.99 22.07
N ILE A 22 -18.54 -20.61 20.84
CA ILE A 22 -18.77 -21.53 19.73
C ILE A 22 -17.48 -21.63 18.93
N LEU A 23 -17.00 -22.85 18.78
CA LEU A 23 -15.80 -23.17 18.01
C LEU A 23 -16.17 -23.43 16.53
N HIS A 24 -15.16 -23.45 15.67
CA HIS A 24 -15.34 -23.62 14.23
C HIS A 24 -15.96 -24.96 13.81
N ASP A 25 -15.86 -26.00 14.65
CA ASP A 25 -16.49 -27.30 14.45
C ASP A 25 -17.96 -27.33 14.92
N GLY A 26 -18.49 -26.20 15.40
CA GLY A 26 -19.83 -26.07 15.97
C GLY A 26 -19.93 -26.50 17.43
N SER A 27 -18.84 -26.96 18.06
CA SER A 27 -18.85 -27.31 19.47
C SER A 27 -18.97 -26.07 20.36
N MET A 28 -19.61 -26.26 21.52
CA MET A 28 -19.88 -25.19 22.48
C MET A 28 -19.04 -25.39 23.74
N LEU A 29 -18.26 -24.37 24.10
CA LEU A 29 -17.42 -24.34 25.29
C LEU A 29 -18.03 -23.38 26.32
N PRO A 30 -18.70 -23.88 27.37
CA PRO A 30 -19.29 -23.02 28.40
C PRO A 30 -18.21 -22.34 29.26
N TYR A 31 -18.51 -21.13 29.75
CA TYR A 31 -17.64 -20.36 30.62
C TYR A 31 -18.42 -19.66 31.74
N ASP A 32 -17.82 -19.55 32.92
CA ASP A 32 -18.29 -18.64 33.97
C ASP A 32 -17.67 -17.25 33.81
N TYR A 33 -16.36 -17.25 33.50
CA TYR A 33 -15.55 -16.08 33.24
C TYR A 33 -14.82 -16.26 31.91
N LEU A 34 -14.97 -15.28 31.02
CA LEU A 34 -14.28 -15.26 29.73
C LEU A 34 -13.25 -14.12 29.73
N VAL A 35 -11.97 -14.49 29.57
CA VAL A 35 -10.88 -13.54 29.35
C VAL A 35 -10.56 -13.55 27.86
N VAL A 36 -10.76 -12.43 27.19
CA VAL A 36 -10.47 -12.28 25.76
C VAL A 36 -9.05 -11.76 25.60
N ALA A 37 -8.17 -12.63 25.11
CA ALA A 37 -6.76 -12.33 24.85
C ALA A 37 -6.40 -12.57 23.38
N THR A 38 -7.27 -12.14 22.44
CA THR A 38 -7.15 -12.42 21.00
C THR A 38 -6.01 -11.68 20.29
N GLY A 39 -5.31 -10.79 21.00
CA GLY A 39 -4.20 -9.99 20.44
C GLY A 39 -4.64 -9.02 19.35
N LEU A 40 -3.66 -8.49 18.63
CA LEU A 40 -3.87 -7.63 17.46
C LEU A 40 -4.11 -8.49 16.22
N GLN A 41 -5.12 -8.12 15.44
CA GLN A 41 -5.45 -8.75 14.16
C GLN A 41 -4.97 -7.88 13.00
N ASP A 42 -4.78 -8.50 11.84
CA ASP A 42 -4.38 -7.82 10.61
C ASP A 42 -5.57 -7.15 9.94
N ASP A 43 -5.59 -5.83 9.96
CA ASP A 43 -6.64 -5.01 9.36
C ASP A 43 -6.52 -4.92 7.83
N ALA A 44 -5.31 -5.01 7.28
CA ALA A 44 -5.08 -4.73 5.86
C ALA A 44 -5.71 -5.80 4.95
N LEU A 45 -5.49 -7.08 5.25
CA LEU A 45 -6.14 -8.17 4.51
C LEU A 45 -7.63 -8.29 4.85
N HIS A 46 -7.99 -8.00 6.10
CA HIS A 46 -9.37 -8.02 6.56
C HIS A 46 -10.24 -6.99 5.80
N ALA A 47 -9.76 -5.76 5.63
CA ALA A 47 -10.43 -4.71 4.86
C ALA A 47 -10.71 -5.12 3.40
N LEU A 48 -9.86 -5.98 2.82
CA LEU A 48 -10.00 -6.49 1.46
C LEU A 48 -10.82 -7.78 1.36
N LYS A 49 -11.31 -8.30 2.49
CA LYS A 49 -11.94 -9.62 2.62
C LYS A 49 -11.05 -10.73 2.06
N ILE A 50 -9.75 -10.64 2.34
CA ILE A 50 -8.76 -11.64 1.95
C ILE A 50 -8.30 -12.39 3.18
N GLN A 51 -8.27 -13.70 3.06
CA GLN A 51 -7.75 -14.55 4.12
C GLN A 51 -6.28 -14.87 3.89
N SER A 52 -5.50 -14.82 4.97
CA SER A 52 -4.09 -15.19 4.94
C SER A 52 -3.92 -16.64 4.49
N MET A 53 -2.87 -16.90 3.68
CA MET A 53 -2.60 -18.21 3.08
C MET A 53 -2.57 -19.35 4.10
N GLY A 54 -2.08 -19.11 5.31
CA GLY A 54 -1.87 -20.13 6.33
C GLY A 54 -3.11 -20.56 7.10
N VAL A 55 -4.22 -19.87 6.94
CA VAL A 55 -5.47 -20.22 7.62
C VAL A 55 -6.29 -21.14 6.73
N GLU A 56 -6.53 -22.36 7.21
CA GLU A 56 -7.21 -23.42 6.44
C GLU A 56 -8.69 -23.14 6.19
N HIS A 57 -9.40 -22.67 7.23
CA HIS A 57 -10.85 -22.47 7.19
C HIS A 57 -11.20 -21.11 6.61
N VAL A 58 -11.75 -21.08 5.38
CA VAL A 58 -12.20 -19.85 4.74
C VAL A 58 -13.46 -19.33 5.43
N THR A 59 -13.39 -18.10 5.94
CA THR A 59 -14.56 -17.46 6.57
C THR A 59 -15.52 -16.97 5.48
N ASP A 60 -16.83 -17.06 5.69
CA ASP A 60 -17.81 -16.64 4.69
C ASP A 60 -17.59 -15.20 4.23
N GLY A 61 -17.62 -15.00 2.90
CA GLY A 61 -17.36 -13.70 2.28
C GLY A 61 -15.88 -13.34 2.14
N TYR A 62 -14.95 -14.16 2.63
CA TYR A 62 -13.51 -14.03 2.38
C TYR A 62 -13.07 -14.85 1.19
N ARG A 63 -12.06 -14.36 0.48
CA ARG A 63 -11.38 -15.10 -0.58
C ARG A 63 -9.93 -15.39 -0.21
N ARG A 64 -9.41 -16.52 -0.68
CA ARG A 64 -8.00 -16.88 -0.51
C ARG A 64 -7.18 -16.36 -1.69
N VAL A 65 -5.99 -15.82 -1.41
CA VAL A 65 -5.05 -15.37 -2.44
C VAL A 65 -3.70 -16.03 -2.21
N ASN A 66 -3.27 -16.85 -3.18
CA ASN A 66 -1.98 -17.52 -3.09
C ASN A 66 -0.85 -16.49 -3.21
N GLY A 67 -0.15 -16.26 -2.11
CA GLY A 67 0.96 -15.31 -1.99
C GLY A 67 0.63 -14.10 -1.11
N ALA A 68 -0.62 -13.93 -0.68
CA ALA A 68 -0.99 -12.94 0.33
C ALA A 68 -0.94 -13.59 1.72
N MET A 69 -0.20 -12.99 2.63
CA MET A 69 0.10 -13.55 3.95
C MET A 69 0.06 -12.45 4.99
N SER A 70 -0.51 -12.73 6.14
CA SER A 70 -0.52 -11.84 7.27
C SER A 70 0.70 -12.08 8.15
N ALA A 71 1.32 -11.02 8.67
CA ALA A 71 2.38 -11.15 9.67
C ALA A 71 1.88 -11.76 11.00
N ALA A 72 0.57 -11.71 11.26
CA ALA A 72 -0.08 -12.32 12.42
C ALA A 72 -0.53 -13.78 12.17
N ASP A 73 -0.23 -14.35 10.99
CA ASP A 73 -0.58 -15.74 10.68
C ASP A 73 0.25 -16.70 11.54
N PRO A 74 -0.37 -17.63 12.30
CA PRO A 74 0.35 -18.56 13.16
C PRO A 74 1.32 -19.46 12.38
N SER A 75 1.00 -19.76 11.11
CA SER A 75 1.79 -20.64 10.26
C SER A 75 2.81 -19.91 9.38
N ILE A 76 2.97 -18.58 9.54
CA ILE A 76 3.89 -17.79 8.71
C ILE A 76 5.33 -18.34 8.72
N ARG A 77 5.75 -18.91 9.85
CA ARG A 77 7.09 -19.49 10.01
C ARG A 77 7.29 -20.72 9.12
N ASP A 78 6.27 -21.57 9.02
CA ASP A 78 6.29 -22.79 8.23
C ASP A 78 6.22 -22.46 6.73
N LEU A 79 5.43 -21.45 6.38
CA LEU A 79 5.31 -20.98 5.00
C LEU A 79 6.59 -20.27 4.51
N LEU A 80 7.29 -19.58 5.40
CA LEU A 80 8.58 -18.92 5.13
C LEU A 80 9.78 -19.74 5.64
N VAL A 81 9.72 -21.07 5.55
CA VAL A 81 10.85 -21.92 5.93
C VAL A 81 12.05 -21.70 5.01
N GLN A 82 13.26 -21.75 5.57
CA GLN A 82 14.48 -21.65 4.76
C GLN A 82 14.55 -22.81 3.77
N GLY A 83 14.74 -22.50 2.48
CA GLY A 83 14.71 -23.51 1.42
C GLY A 83 13.30 -23.98 1.01
N GLY A 84 12.24 -23.40 1.57
CA GLY A 84 10.87 -23.60 1.13
C GLY A 84 10.64 -23.10 -0.29
N THR A 85 9.54 -23.53 -0.92
CA THR A 85 9.20 -23.21 -2.32
C THR A 85 9.06 -21.70 -2.55
N LEU A 86 8.43 -20.97 -1.62
CA LEU A 86 8.26 -19.51 -1.69
C LEU A 86 9.60 -18.78 -1.62
N ILE A 87 10.45 -19.13 -0.63
CA ILE A 87 11.78 -18.52 -0.46
C ILE A 87 12.67 -18.83 -1.66
N LYS A 88 12.71 -20.10 -2.12
CA LYS A 88 13.44 -20.49 -3.34
C LYS A 88 12.96 -19.70 -4.56
N SER A 89 11.65 -19.54 -4.73
CA SER A 89 11.09 -18.75 -5.82
C SER A 89 11.55 -17.29 -5.74
N LEU A 90 11.48 -16.67 -4.56
CA LEU A 90 11.96 -15.30 -4.36
C LEU A 90 13.45 -15.13 -4.66
N ILE A 91 14.29 -16.12 -4.30
CA ILE A 91 15.73 -16.07 -4.56
C ILE A 91 16.01 -16.23 -6.06
N TRP A 92 15.54 -17.32 -6.66
CA TRP A 92 15.98 -17.77 -7.98
C TRP A 92 15.18 -17.19 -9.14
N ASN A 93 13.89 -16.87 -8.96
CA ASN A 93 13.06 -16.34 -10.04
C ASN A 93 13.26 -14.82 -10.18
N PRO A 94 13.80 -14.30 -11.29
CA PRO A 94 14.01 -12.86 -11.47
C PRO A 94 12.69 -12.06 -11.55
N LEU A 95 11.56 -12.71 -11.84
CA LEU A 95 10.26 -12.08 -11.95
C LEU A 95 9.48 -12.02 -10.62
N SER A 96 10.00 -12.68 -9.57
CA SER A 96 9.36 -12.73 -8.26
C SER A 96 9.87 -11.62 -7.35
N TYR A 97 8.92 -10.89 -6.77
CA TYR A 97 9.17 -9.82 -5.79
C TYR A 97 8.38 -10.09 -4.51
N ALA A 98 8.92 -9.66 -3.38
CA ALA A 98 8.22 -9.68 -2.10
C ALA A 98 7.83 -8.24 -1.76
N VAL A 99 6.54 -8.01 -1.53
CA VAL A 99 6.04 -6.72 -1.05
C VAL A 99 5.57 -6.90 0.39
N VAL A 100 6.15 -6.13 1.30
CA VAL A 100 5.77 -6.08 2.71
C VAL A 100 4.98 -4.80 2.91
N TYR A 101 3.72 -4.94 3.32
CA TYR A 101 2.84 -3.81 3.58
C TYR A 101 2.65 -3.63 5.09
N GLY A 102 3.02 -2.47 5.63
CA GLY A 102 2.82 -2.15 7.04
C GLY A 102 3.94 -1.31 7.63
N ARG A 103 3.61 -0.60 8.72
CA ARG A 103 4.54 0.29 9.47
C ARG A 103 4.82 -0.20 10.89
N SER A 104 4.32 -1.39 11.22
CA SER A 104 4.52 -2.02 12.52
C SER A 104 5.89 -2.67 12.64
N LEU A 105 6.32 -2.95 13.87
CA LEU A 105 7.59 -3.64 14.12
C LEU A 105 7.64 -5.00 13.41
N ASN A 106 6.50 -5.68 13.29
CA ASN A 106 6.38 -6.94 12.58
C ASN A 106 6.75 -6.80 11.09
N ALA A 107 6.42 -5.69 10.43
CA ALA A 107 6.79 -5.46 9.02
C ALA A 107 8.32 -5.40 8.86
N TYR A 108 9.00 -4.65 9.73
CA TYR A 108 10.46 -4.58 9.76
C TYR A 108 11.11 -5.94 10.09
N CYS A 109 10.54 -6.69 11.04
CA CYS A 109 10.97 -8.04 11.36
C CYS A 109 10.82 -9.01 10.18
N VAL A 110 9.74 -8.89 9.38
CA VAL A 110 9.54 -9.70 8.17
C VAL A 110 10.61 -9.37 7.12
N VAL A 111 10.89 -8.09 6.88
CA VAL A 111 11.98 -7.66 5.98
C VAL A 111 13.31 -8.26 6.42
N GLN A 112 13.64 -8.13 7.71
CA GLN A 112 14.87 -8.71 8.27
C GLN A 112 14.89 -10.24 8.12
N GLY A 113 13.76 -10.90 8.38
CA GLY A 113 13.61 -12.35 8.21
C GLY A 113 13.83 -12.82 6.77
N LEU A 114 13.42 -12.05 5.76
CA LEU A 114 13.68 -12.33 4.35
C LEU A 114 15.16 -12.15 4.00
N LEU A 115 15.80 -11.09 4.52
CA LEU A 115 17.24 -10.85 4.33
C LEU A 115 18.10 -11.96 4.94
N LEU A 116 17.78 -12.40 6.16
CA LEU A 116 18.46 -13.52 6.83
C LEU A 116 18.37 -14.83 6.02
N ARG A 117 17.25 -15.01 5.31
CA ARG A 117 17.01 -16.15 4.41
C ARG A 117 17.64 -15.99 3.02
N LYS A 118 18.51 -15.00 2.84
CA LYS A 118 19.25 -14.73 1.59
C LYS A 118 18.36 -14.28 0.43
N VAL A 119 17.17 -13.74 0.70
CA VAL A 119 16.38 -13.06 -0.33
C VAL A 119 17.11 -11.75 -0.72
N PRO A 120 17.40 -11.50 -2.01
CA PRO A 120 18.08 -10.28 -2.42
C PRO A 120 17.27 -9.03 -2.03
N ALA A 121 17.91 -8.06 -1.36
CA ALA A 121 17.26 -6.83 -0.90
C ALA A 121 16.53 -6.08 -2.02
N ARG A 122 17.13 -6.03 -3.23
CA ARG A 122 16.53 -5.45 -4.46
C ARG A 122 15.18 -6.04 -4.90
N LYS A 123 14.81 -7.21 -4.39
CA LYS A 123 13.52 -7.87 -4.67
C LYS A 123 12.48 -7.62 -3.59
N ILE A 124 12.87 -7.02 -2.47
CA ILE A 124 12.00 -6.70 -1.36
C ILE A 124 11.56 -5.24 -1.54
N ILE A 125 10.27 -5.02 -1.36
CA ILE A 125 9.66 -3.70 -1.42
C ILE A 125 8.90 -3.52 -0.10
N LEU A 126 9.25 -2.48 0.66
CA LEU A 126 8.55 -2.11 1.87
C LEU A 126 7.59 -0.96 1.55
N VAL A 127 6.31 -1.16 1.79
CA VAL A 127 5.27 -0.15 1.57
C VAL A 127 4.68 0.24 2.92
N LEU A 128 4.89 1.51 3.29
CA LEU A 128 4.44 2.08 4.55
C LEU A 128 3.09 2.78 4.35
N PRO A 129 2.01 2.33 5.03
CA PRO A 129 0.73 3.03 5.02
C PRO A 129 0.84 4.44 5.60
N PRO A 130 -0.05 5.37 5.17
CA PRO A 130 -0.12 6.70 5.77
C PRO A 130 -0.36 6.62 7.28
N ARG A 131 0.17 7.60 8.02
CA ARG A 131 -0.04 7.66 9.46
C ARG A 131 -1.49 8.04 9.74
N GLN A 132 -2.16 7.24 10.57
CA GLN A 132 -3.48 7.62 11.06
C GLN A 132 -3.25 8.76 12.06
N GLN A 133 -3.64 9.97 11.68
CA GLN A 133 -3.76 11.06 12.64
C GLN A 133 -4.79 10.63 13.68
N GLN A 134 -4.43 10.72 14.97
CA GLN A 134 -5.36 10.46 16.05
C GLN A 134 -6.50 11.47 15.96
N GLU A 135 -7.64 11.05 15.41
CA GLU A 135 -8.86 11.83 15.50
C GLU A 135 -9.19 11.99 17.00
N LYS A 136 -9.27 13.25 17.45
CA LYS A 136 -9.59 13.59 18.84
C LYS A 136 -10.90 12.89 19.24
N GLY A 137 -10.80 11.87 20.09
CA GLY A 137 -11.94 11.13 20.63
C GLY A 137 -11.98 9.64 20.29
N LYS A 138 -11.19 9.15 19.33
CA LYS A 138 -11.08 7.71 19.04
C LYS A 138 -9.71 7.22 19.49
N GLN A 139 -9.67 6.49 20.61
CA GLN A 139 -8.45 5.81 21.06
C GLN A 139 -8.13 4.65 20.12
N VAL A 140 -7.55 4.96 18.97
CA VAL A 140 -6.93 3.95 18.10
C VAL A 140 -5.50 3.78 18.59
N LEU A 141 -5.17 2.57 19.04
CA LEU A 141 -3.80 2.23 19.39
C LEU A 141 -2.94 2.37 18.13
N SER A 142 -1.92 3.21 18.17
CA SER A 142 -0.96 3.29 17.07
C SER A 142 -0.26 1.93 16.96
N VAL A 143 -0.26 1.37 15.76
CA VAL A 143 0.41 0.10 15.44
C VAL A 143 1.82 0.37 14.90
N ASP A 144 2.30 1.61 15.01
CA ASP A 144 3.53 2.07 14.39
C ASP A 144 4.73 1.62 15.21
N ALA A 145 5.78 1.18 14.52
CA ALA A 145 7.04 0.85 15.18
C ALA A 145 7.74 2.09 15.77
N PHE A 146 7.60 3.22 15.07
CA PHE A 146 8.34 4.45 15.33
C PHE A 146 7.42 5.66 15.24
N TYR A 147 7.75 6.72 16.00
CA TYR A 147 7.05 8.00 15.94
C TYR A 147 7.38 8.76 14.65
N GLU A 148 6.56 9.76 14.32
CA GLU A 148 6.83 10.59 13.15
C GLU A 148 8.10 11.42 13.37
N GLY A 149 9.00 11.40 12.39
CA GLY A 149 10.28 12.09 12.48
C GLY A 149 11.34 11.38 13.32
N ASP A 150 11.09 10.15 13.78
CA ASP A 150 12.06 9.36 14.55
C ASP A 150 13.37 9.16 13.76
N GLU A 151 14.48 9.57 14.35
CA GLU A 151 15.82 9.43 13.78
C GLU A 151 16.22 7.97 13.59
N VAL A 152 15.67 7.05 14.40
CA VAL A 152 15.92 5.62 14.25
C VAL A 152 15.27 5.10 12.97
N GLU A 153 14.05 5.52 12.67
CA GLU A 153 13.35 5.11 11.44
C GLU A 153 14.09 5.60 10.20
N LYS A 154 14.50 6.88 10.18
CA LYS A 154 15.30 7.45 9.08
C LYS A 154 16.60 6.69 8.85
N LYS A 155 17.32 6.35 9.92
CA LYS A 155 18.55 5.56 9.83
C LYS A 155 18.28 4.16 9.29
N ILE A 156 17.22 3.49 9.74
CA ILE A 156 16.83 2.18 9.23
C ILE A 156 16.53 2.27 7.74
N HIS A 157 15.74 3.25 7.30
CA HIS A 157 15.41 3.43 5.89
C HIS A 157 16.63 3.72 5.03
N SER A 158 17.56 4.56 5.50
CA SER A 158 18.83 4.82 4.82
C SER A 158 19.68 3.55 4.66
N ILE A 159 19.73 2.70 5.68
CA ILE A 159 20.43 1.41 5.61
C ILE A 159 19.74 0.49 4.61
N LEU A 160 18.41 0.39 4.65
CA LEU A 160 17.64 -0.45 3.73
C LEU A 160 17.80 0.00 2.27
N ASP A 161 17.79 1.31 2.01
CA ASP A 161 18.01 1.88 0.69
C ASP A 161 19.45 1.62 0.19
N THR A 162 20.45 1.76 1.07
CA THR A 162 21.86 1.41 0.76
C THR A 162 22.00 -0.06 0.39
N MET A 163 21.20 -0.96 0.98
CA MET A 163 21.16 -2.38 0.61
C MET A 163 20.42 -2.63 -0.72
N GLY A 164 19.73 -1.63 -1.27
CA GLY A 164 18.96 -1.68 -2.50
C GLY A 164 17.50 -2.06 -2.32
N LEU A 165 16.98 -2.07 -1.08
CA LEU A 165 15.56 -2.28 -0.81
C LEU A 165 14.77 -1.01 -1.11
N LYS A 166 13.62 -1.15 -1.77
CA LYS A 166 12.77 0.02 -2.09
C LYS A 166 11.75 0.27 -0.99
N VAL A 167 11.77 1.46 -0.41
CA VAL A 167 10.79 1.91 0.57
C VAL A 167 9.83 2.91 -0.10
N TYR A 168 8.53 2.70 0.07
CA TYR A 168 7.48 3.59 -0.42
C TYR A 168 6.63 4.03 0.76
N GLU A 169 6.51 5.33 0.98
CA GLU A 169 5.76 5.89 2.11
C GLU A 169 4.44 6.53 1.68
N GLY A 170 3.46 6.54 2.57
CA GLY A 170 2.18 7.22 2.32
C GLY A 170 1.25 6.48 1.37
N TYR A 171 1.46 5.19 1.10
CA TYR A 171 0.62 4.45 0.17
C TYR A 171 -0.48 3.64 0.87
N ARG A 172 -1.73 3.85 0.49
CA ARG A 172 -2.88 3.07 0.97
C ARG A 172 -3.12 1.87 0.06
N LEU A 173 -3.29 0.69 0.65
CA LEU A 173 -3.66 -0.51 -0.10
C LEU A 173 -5.16 -0.48 -0.44
N LEU A 174 -5.48 -0.38 -1.72
CA LEU A 174 -6.86 -0.41 -2.21
C LEU A 174 -7.32 -1.80 -2.65
N GLY A 175 -6.39 -2.63 -3.13
CA GLY A 175 -6.77 -3.92 -3.65
C GLY A 175 -5.61 -4.78 -4.09
N ILE A 176 -5.95 -6.03 -4.41
CA ILE A 176 -5.01 -7.05 -4.84
C ILE A 176 -5.48 -7.62 -6.18
N GLN A 177 -4.58 -7.68 -7.16
CA GLN A 177 -4.82 -8.31 -8.45
C GLN A 177 -4.37 -9.77 -8.42
N GLN A 178 -5.26 -10.65 -8.85
CA GLN A 178 -5.00 -12.09 -8.96
C GLN A 178 -4.89 -12.51 -10.43
N CYS A 179 -4.11 -13.55 -10.70
CA CYS A 179 -4.14 -14.23 -11.98
C CYS A 179 -5.28 -15.25 -12.05
N THR A 180 -5.50 -15.82 -13.23
CA THR A 180 -6.50 -16.89 -13.47
C THR A 180 -6.30 -18.12 -12.60
N ARG A 181 -5.08 -18.34 -12.07
CA ARG A 181 -4.74 -19.45 -11.15
C ARG A 181 -4.87 -19.06 -9.66
N GLY A 182 -5.48 -17.91 -9.34
CA GLY A 182 -5.65 -17.43 -7.96
C GLY A 182 -4.35 -17.00 -7.28
N ARG A 183 -3.26 -16.81 -8.03
CA ARG A 183 -1.98 -16.32 -7.49
C ARG A 183 -1.92 -14.80 -7.51
N LEU A 184 -1.28 -14.24 -6.50
CA LEU A 184 -0.97 -12.81 -6.40
C LEU A 184 -0.18 -12.37 -7.64
N LYS A 185 -0.73 -11.40 -8.37
CA LYS A 185 -0.09 -10.81 -9.55
C LYS A 185 0.41 -9.39 -9.27
N GLY A 186 -0.33 -8.61 -8.50
CA GLY A 186 0.04 -7.24 -8.18
C GLY A 186 -0.83 -6.62 -7.09
N LEU A 187 -0.39 -5.47 -6.60
CA LEU A 187 -1.12 -4.65 -5.61
C LEU A 187 -1.59 -3.36 -6.28
N ILE A 188 -2.72 -2.85 -5.82
CA ILE A 188 -3.24 -1.54 -6.21
C ILE A 188 -3.06 -0.63 -5.01
N LEU A 189 -2.14 0.33 -5.15
CA LEU A 189 -1.80 1.32 -4.14
C LEU A 189 -2.34 2.69 -4.58
N GLU A 190 -2.83 3.44 -3.62
CA GLU A 190 -3.22 4.85 -3.77
C GLU A 190 -2.25 5.72 -2.99
N ASP A 191 -1.80 6.80 -3.61
CA ASP A 191 -0.92 7.76 -2.99
C ASP A 191 -1.73 8.66 -2.04
N HIS A 192 -1.42 8.61 -0.75
CA HIS A 192 -2.07 9.42 0.26
C HIS A 192 -1.20 10.64 0.54
N VAL A 193 -1.32 11.65 -0.31
CA VAL A 193 -0.72 12.97 -0.06
C VAL A 193 -1.49 13.60 1.11
N SER A 194 -0.85 13.71 2.28
CA SER A 194 -1.41 14.48 3.39
C SER A 194 -1.52 15.95 2.98
N PRO A 195 -2.65 16.64 3.25
CA PRO A 195 -2.87 18.02 2.82
C PRO A 195 -1.79 19.00 3.31
N ASP A 196 -1.15 18.70 4.45
CA ASP A 196 -0.07 19.50 5.01
C ASP A 196 1.21 19.50 4.14
N GLN A 197 1.42 18.46 3.32
CA GLN A 197 2.54 18.40 2.37
C GLN A 197 2.28 19.21 1.09
N GLU A 198 1.01 19.39 0.69
CA GLU A 198 0.69 20.26 -0.46
C GLU A 198 0.95 21.73 -0.14
N VAL A 199 0.73 22.15 1.11
CA VAL A 199 1.00 23.52 1.57
C VAL A 199 2.51 23.80 1.56
N GLY A 200 3.33 22.89 2.09
CA GLY A 200 4.80 23.05 2.08
C GLY A 200 5.40 23.09 0.67
N GLN A 201 4.96 22.20 -0.22
CA GLN A 201 5.45 22.19 -1.60
C GLN A 201 5.01 23.44 -2.39
N ALA A 202 3.78 23.93 -2.17
CA ALA A 202 3.30 25.15 -2.79
C ALA A 202 4.04 26.39 -2.26
N GLU A 203 4.36 26.43 -0.97
CA GLU A 203 5.15 27.52 -0.37
C GLU A 203 6.60 27.51 -0.84
N ASP A 204 7.24 26.34 -0.95
CA ASP A 204 8.61 26.21 -1.47
C ASP A 204 8.69 26.59 -2.97
N LEU A 205 7.70 26.19 -3.77
CA LEU A 205 7.58 26.61 -5.17
C LEU A 205 7.35 28.12 -5.29
N ALA A 206 6.47 28.70 -4.46
CA ALA A 206 6.23 30.14 -4.44
C ALA A 206 7.45 30.95 -3.94
N ALA A 207 8.21 30.40 -2.99
CA ALA A 207 9.46 30.99 -2.51
C ALA A 207 10.54 30.97 -3.60
N ALA A 208 10.66 29.85 -4.33
CA ALA A 208 11.58 29.73 -5.47
C ALA A 208 11.21 30.68 -6.63
N GLU A 209 9.92 30.88 -6.91
CA GLU A 209 9.47 31.86 -7.89
C GLU A 209 9.76 33.30 -7.46
N ARG A 210 9.54 33.64 -6.18
CA ARG A 210 9.90 34.96 -5.63
C ARG A 210 11.40 35.25 -5.66
N GLU A 211 12.24 34.23 -5.45
CA GLU A 211 13.71 34.35 -5.62
C GLU A 211 14.09 34.60 -7.09
N ARG A 212 13.41 33.94 -8.03
CA ARG A 212 13.66 34.08 -9.47
C ARG A 212 13.28 35.47 -9.98
N GLU A 213 12.18 36.03 -9.49
CA GLU A 213 11.72 37.38 -9.84
C GLU A 213 12.64 38.48 -9.30
N LYS A 214 13.27 38.28 -8.13
CA LYS A 214 14.31 39.18 -7.61
C LYS A 214 15.62 39.15 -8.41
N ARG A 215 15.97 38.01 -9.02
CA ARG A 215 17.20 37.88 -9.82
C ARG A 215 17.10 38.47 -11.22
N PHE A 216 15.88 38.62 -11.75
CA PHE A 216 15.64 39.17 -13.08
C PHE A 216 14.53 40.23 -13.01
N PRO A 217 14.81 41.42 -12.43
CA PRO A 217 13.88 42.53 -12.55
C PRO A 217 13.64 42.81 -14.04
N ALA A 218 12.36 42.85 -14.43
CA ALA A 218 11.97 43.16 -15.80
C ALA A 218 12.65 44.47 -16.23
N PRO A 219 13.22 44.54 -17.45
CA PRO A 219 13.85 45.76 -17.93
C PRO A 219 12.83 46.89 -18.02
N GLU A 220 12.92 47.83 -17.08
CA GLU A 220 12.11 49.05 -17.00
C GLU A 220 12.66 50.09 -18.00
N ALA A 221 12.53 49.80 -19.30
CA ALA A 221 12.72 50.76 -20.39
C ALA A 221 12.13 50.10 -21.66
N ALA A 222 11.05 50.57 -22.27
CA ALA A 222 10.78 51.94 -22.65
C ALA A 222 9.28 52.22 -22.69
N ARG A 223 8.83 53.18 -21.86
CA ARG A 223 7.62 53.96 -22.14
C ARG A 223 7.99 55.04 -23.16
N ALA A 224 7.49 54.92 -24.38
CA ALA A 224 7.43 56.02 -25.33
C ALA A 224 5.95 56.43 -25.55
N PRO A 225 5.63 57.73 -25.58
CA PRO A 225 4.30 58.23 -25.91
C PRO A 225 4.20 58.52 -27.42
N MET A 226 3.35 57.79 -28.13
CA MET A 226 2.82 58.13 -29.46
C MET A 226 1.50 57.37 -29.60
N GLY A 227 0.40 57.88 -30.13
CA GLY A 227 0.11 59.03 -30.97
C GLY A 227 -1.24 58.67 -31.62
N THR A 228 -2.17 59.61 -31.66
CA THR A 228 -3.52 59.48 -32.26
C THR A 228 -3.48 59.31 -33.78
N MET A 229 -4.43 58.52 -34.34
CA MET A 229 -4.93 58.40 -35.74
C MET A 229 -5.04 56.90 -36.12
N GLU A 230 -6.02 56.35 -36.83
CA GLU A 230 -7.30 56.79 -37.43
C GLU A 230 -8.06 55.49 -37.83
N GLU A 231 -9.34 55.60 -38.16
CA GLU A 231 -10.26 54.51 -38.53
C GLU A 231 -9.83 53.68 -39.76
N THR A 232 -10.13 52.38 -39.76
CA THR A 232 -10.62 51.69 -40.97
C THR A 232 -11.35 50.38 -40.64
N SER A 233 -12.34 50.09 -41.48
CA SER A 233 -13.50 49.23 -41.31
C SER A 233 -13.34 47.75 -41.71
N ALA A 234 -13.95 46.86 -40.90
CA ALA A 234 -14.65 45.58 -41.23
C ALA A 234 -13.88 44.43 -41.94
N PRO A 235 -14.42 43.17 -42.04
CA PRO A 235 -15.65 42.59 -41.47
C PRO A 235 -15.45 41.29 -40.64
N ALA A 236 -16.55 40.81 -40.04
CA ALA A 236 -16.67 39.61 -39.20
C ALA A 236 -16.29 38.29 -39.88
N PRO A 237 -15.93 37.26 -39.08
CA PRO A 237 -16.75 36.05 -39.10
C PRO A 237 -17.00 35.39 -37.72
N THR A 238 -18.25 34.99 -37.55
CA THR A 238 -18.74 33.67 -37.13
C THR A 238 -18.36 33.07 -35.76
N ALA A 239 -19.43 32.83 -35.01
CA ALA A 239 -19.58 32.07 -33.78
C ALA A 239 -18.68 30.81 -33.61
N CYS A 240 -18.14 30.65 -32.39
CA CYS A 240 -17.93 29.33 -31.81
C CYS A 240 -18.21 29.33 -30.31
N HIS A 241 -18.91 28.28 -29.88
CA HIS A 241 -19.48 28.04 -28.57
C HIS A 241 -18.51 28.21 -27.39
N ARG A 242 -18.93 28.99 -26.39
CA ARG A 242 -18.48 28.83 -25.00
C ARG A 242 -19.21 27.62 -24.40
N SER A 243 -18.50 26.53 -24.18
CA SER A 243 -18.88 25.55 -23.15
C SER A 243 -17.98 25.75 -21.93
N SER A 244 -18.67 25.96 -20.82
CA SER A 244 -18.17 26.00 -19.45
C SER A 244 -17.32 24.77 -19.11
N TRP A 245 -16.16 25.00 -18.53
CA TRP A 245 -15.42 23.98 -17.77
C TRP A 245 -16.01 23.90 -16.37
N PRO A 246 -16.49 22.74 -15.89
CA PRO A 246 -16.58 22.51 -14.45
C PRO A 246 -15.18 22.14 -13.94
N ALA A 247 -14.76 22.82 -12.87
CA ALA A 247 -13.61 22.45 -12.06
C ALA A 247 -13.82 21.04 -11.49
N GLY A 248 -13.26 20.05 -12.16
CA GLY A 248 -13.14 18.69 -11.65
C GLY A 248 -11.83 18.57 -10.88
N PHE A 249 -11.93 18.45 -9.56
CA PHE A 249 -10.84 18.01 -8.68
C PHE A 249 -10.25 16.70 -9.23
N ALA A 250 -9.07 16.76 -9.81
CA ALA A 250 -8.36 15.60 -10.33
C ALA A 250 -7.61 14.91 -9.17
N SER A 251 -8.29 14.03 -8.43
CA SER A 251 -7.62 13.01 -7.63
C SER A 251 -6.76 12.16 -8.58
N ARG A 252 -5.44 12.30 -8.48
CA ARG A 252 -4.49 11.50 -9.27
C ARG A 252 -4.54 10.06 -8.76
N ARG A 253 -5.45 9.25 -9.31
CA ARG A 253 -5.38 7.80 -9.21
C ARG A 253 -4.15 7.31 -9.99
N THR A 254 -3.01 7.25 -9.33
CA THR A 254 -1.83 6.61 -9.88
C THR A 254 -2.04 5.11 -9.81
N LYS A 255 -2.67 4.53 -10.83
CA LYS A 255 -2.74 3.08 -10.99
C LYS A 255 -1.32 2.59 -11.32
N LEU A 256 -0.55 2.26 -10.30
CA LEU A 256 0.71 1.51 -10.43
C LEU A 256 0.39 0.07 -10.81
N THR A 257 -0.13 -0.12 -12.02
CA THR A 257 -0.17 -1.42 -12.68
C THR A 257 1.23 -1.71 -13.17
N TRP A 258 1.97 -2.57 -12.47
CA TRP A 258 3.18 -3.17 -13.03
C TRP A 258 2.79 -4.16 -14.13
N THR A 259 2.55 -3.64 -15.33
CA THR A 259 2.62 -4.39 -16.58
C THR A 259 3.76 -3.79 -17.37
N ARG A 260 4.81 -4.59 -17.57
CA ARG A 260 5.96 -4.23 -18.41
C ARG A 260 5.47 -3.76 -19.78
N THR A 261 5.55 -2.47 -20.04
CA THR A 261 5.54 -1.90 -21.39
C THR A 261 6.97 -1.96 -21.92
N SER A 262 7.27 -2.97 -22.73
CA SER A 262 8.34 -2.87 -23.71
C SER A 262 7.70 -2.45 -25.03
N SER A 263 8.07 -1.24 -25.47
CA SER A 263 7.64 -0.62 -26.71
C SER A 263 8.15 -1.38 -27.96
N THR A 264 7.35 -1.24 -29.02
CA THR A 264 7.65 -1.30 -30.47
C THR A 264 7.70 -2.64 -31.23
N ARG A 265 6.63 -2.78 -32.04
CA ARG A 265 6.45 -3.43 -33.35
C ARG A 265 6.06 -4.92 -33.43
N CYS A 266 5.07 -5.10 -34.31
CA CYS A 266 4.36 -6.28 -34.78
C CYS A 266 5.25 -7.49 -35.08
N THR A 267 4.78 -8.68 -34.69
CA THR A 267 4.26 -9.69 -35.62
C THR A 267 3.45 -10.72 -34.83
N GLU A 268 2.36 -11.21 -35.44
CA GLU A 268 1.68 -12.42 -35.02
C GLU A 268 2.69 -13.56 -34.86
N MET A 269 2.54 -14.34 -33.79
CA MET A 269 2.82 -15.77 -33.82
C MET A 269 2.05 -16.43 -32.68
N VAL A 270 0.99 -17.14 -33.08
CA VAL A 270 0.50 -18.37 -32.43
C VAL A 270 1.72 -19.19 -31.99
N TRP A 271 1.64 -19.93 -30.88
CA TRP A 271 2.18 -21.28 -30.83
C TRP A 271 1.46 -22.12 -29.78
N SER A 272 1.19 -23.34 -30.23
CA SER A 272 0.44 -24.42 -29.63
C SER A 272 1.23 -25.12 -28.52
N THR A 273 0.48 -25.66 -27.57
CA THR A 273 0.69 -26.91 -26.82
C THR A 273 2.00 -27.67 -27.02
N MET A 274 2.67 -28.06 -25.92
CA MET A 274 3.00 -29.48 -25.72
C MET A 274 3.27 -29.81 -24.25
N ALA A 275 2.63 -30.91 -23.84
CA ALA A 275 2.89 -31.66 -22.64
C ALA A 275 4.18 -32.49 -22.79
N VAL A 276 4.89 -32.68 -21.67
CA VAL A 276 5.35 -33.98 -21.17
C VAL A 276 5.21 -33.93 -19.65
#